data_AF-A0A6L5YXI7-F1
#
_entry.id   AF-A0A6L5YXI7-F1
#
_cell.length_a   1.000
_cell.length_b   1.000
_cell.length_c   1.000
_cell.angle_alpha   90.00
_cell.angle_beta   90.00
_cell.angle_gamma   90.00
#
_symmetry.space_group_name_H-M   'P 1'
#
loop_
_entity.id
_entity.type
_entity.pdbx_description
1 polymer ?
#
loop_
_entity_poly.entity_id
_entity_poly.type
_entity_poly.pdbx_seq_one_letter_code
_entity_poly.pdbx_strand_id
1 'polypeptide(L)'
;MDLGIKGRKAIVCAASKGLGRGCAEALAAAGVELVINARTADTLERTAAGIRDRYGVPVTAVAGDITDQAVRAQVLKAGEGADILVNNAGGPPPGIWSDWSREDFLKALDANMLTAIAMIQGAVPGMMERGWGRVVNITSQSVKAPIPVLGLSNAARAGLTGFVAGTSRQVAEKGVTINNMLPGIHATDRAGSLDSKVSDEQGITVEEAQARRAATIPARRYGTPEEFGAMCAFLCSVHAGFIVGQNILLDGGATNATI
;
A
#
# COMPACT_ATOMS: atom_id res chain seq x y z
N MET A 1 -0.62 -13.19 -18.58
CA MET A 1 -1.41 -14.11 -17.74
C MET A 1 -2.76 -13.46 -17.51
N ASP A 2 -3.86 -14.14 -17.77
CA ASP A 2 -5.18 -13.64 -17.36
C ASP A 2 -5.33 -13.79 -15.84
N LEU A 3 -5.59 -12.69 -15.14
CA LEU A 3 -5.72 -12.65 -13.69
C LEU A 3 -7.13 -13.04 -13.20
N GLY A 4 -8.11 -13.17 -14.11
CA GLY A 4 -9.48 -13.61 -13.77
C GLY A 4 -10.28 -12.60 -12.95
N ILE A 5 -9.93 -11.30 -13.04
CA ILE A 5 -10.52 -10.22 -12.22
C ILE A 5 -11.13 -9.09 -13.06
N LYS A 6 -11.26 -9.27 -14.37
CA LYS A 6 -11.95 -8.30 -15.23
C LYS A 6 -13.40 -8.12 -14.76
N GLY A 7 -13.84 -6.86 -14.64
CA GLY A 7 -15.18 -6.49 -14.18
C GLY A 7 -15.36 -6.51 -12.66
N ARG A 8 -14.32 -6.85 -11.87
CA ARG A 8 -14.31 -6.66 -10.42
C ARG A 8 -14.18 -5.17 -10.09
N LYS A 9 -14.54 -4.79 -8.86
CA LYS A 9 -14.34 -3.44 -8.33
C LYS A 9 -13.29 -3.42 -7.21
N ALA A 10 -12.38 -2.44 -7.24
CA ALA A 10 -11.35 -2.24 -6.23
C ALA A 10 -11.43 -0.86 -5.57
N ILE A 11 -11.21 -0.83 -4.26
CA ILE A 11 -10.85 0.39 -3.51
C ILE A 11 -9.33 0.43 -3.38
N VAL A 12 -8.69 1.54 -3.78
CA VAL A 12 -7.25 1.76 -3.63
C VAL A 12 -7.01 3.06 -2.87
N CYS A 13 -6.63 2.93 -1.60
CA CYS A 13 -6.34 4.06 -0.72
C CYS A 13 -4.99 4.70 -1.07
N ALA A 14 -4.85 6.01 -0.84
CA ALA A 14 -3.61 6.78 -1.08
C ALA A 14 -2.95 6.47 -2.45
N ALA A 15 -3.70 6.62 -3.54
CA ALA A 15 -3.37 6.08 -4.86
C ALA A 15 -3.16 7.13 -5.96
N SER A 16 -3.08 8.42 -5.62
CA SER A 16 -2.80 9.46 -6.63
C SER A 16 -1.35 9.43 -7.15
N LYS A 17 -0.42 8.87 -6.37
CA LYS A 17 1.01 8.78 -6.67
C LYS A 17 1.64 7.49 -6.10
N GLY A 18 2.88 7.21 -6.50
CA GLY A 18 3.73 6.18 -5.89
C GLY A 18 3.15 4.77 -5.95
N LEU A 19 3.37 3.98 -4.90
CA LEU A 19 3.00 2.56 -4.86
C LEU A 19 1.49 2.33 -4.97
N GLY A 20 0.67 3.16 -4.31
CA GLY A 20 -0.78 3.07 -4.44
C GLY A 20 -1.25 3.29 -5.87
N ARG A 21 -0.64 4.25 -6.59
CA ARG A 21 -0.90 4.45 -8.02
C ARG A 21 -0.45 3.25 -8.85
N GLY A 22 0.72 2.68 -8.56
CA GLY A 22 1.18 1.46 -9.22
C GLY A 22 0.19 0.30 -9.10
N CYS A 23 -0.36 0.08 -7.91
CA CYS A 23 -1.42 -0.90 -7.69
C CYS A 23 -2.70 -0.57 -8.49
N ALA A 24 -3.15 0.68 -8.46
CA ALA A 24 -4.32 1.12 -9.22
C ALA A 24 -4.15 0.89 -10.73
N GLU A 25 -3.00 1.28 -11.31
CA GLU A 25 -2.71 1.08 -12.73
C GLU A 25 -2.65 -0.41 -13.11
N ALA A 26 -2.04 -1.25 -12.27
CA ALA A 26 -1.96 -2.69 -12.53
C ALA A 26 -3.34 -3.39 -12.46
N LEU A 27 -4.20 -2.98 -11.52
CA LEU A 27 -5.57 -3.47 -11.43
C LEU A 27 -6.42 -2.99 -12.63
N ALA A 28 -6.30 -1.72 -13.02
CA ALA A 28 -6.97 -1.19 -14.20
C ALA A 28 -6.56 -1.92 -15.49
N ALA A 29 -5.26 -2.22 -15.65
CA ALA A 29 -4.76 -3.01 -16.76
C ALA A 29 -5.35 -4.43 -16.81
N ALA A 30 -5.75 -4.98 -15.66
CA ALA A 30 -6.46 -6.26 -15.54
C ALA A 30 -7.99 -6.13 -15.73
N GLY A 31 -8.50 -4.95 -16.07
CA GLY A 31 -9.91 -4.69 -16.33
C GLY A 31 -10.76 -4.48 -15.07
N VAL A 32 -10.14 -4.06 -13.96
CA VAL A 32 -10.82 -3.80 -12.68
C VAL A 32 -11.31 -2.35 -12.63
N GLU A 33 -12.56 -2.14 -12.20
CA GLU A 33 -13.11 -0.81 -11.91
C GLU A 33 -12.53 -0.27 -10.61
N LEU A 34 -12.25 1.03 -10.54
CA LEU A 34 -11.53 1.60 -9.40
C LEU A 34 -12.33 2.66 -8.65
N VAL A 35 -12.17 2.65 -7.33
CA VAL A 35 -12.36 3.80 -6.44
C VAL A 35 -10.99 4.15 -5.87
N ILE A 36 -10.47 5.33 -6.20
CA ILE A 36 -9.17 5.79 -5.73
C ILE A 36 -9.32 6.96 -4.76
N ASN A 37 -8.49 6.99 -3.72
CA ASN A 37 -8.46 8.06 -2.74
C ASN A 37 -7.09 8.72 -2.64
N ALA A 38 -7.07 10.04 -2.46
CA ALA A 38 -5.93 10.81 -1.98
C ALA A 38 -6.37 12.19 -1.49
N ARG A 39 -5.50 12.88 -0.75
CA ARG A 39 -5.79 14.20 -0.18
C ARG A 39 -5.92 15.31 -1.23
N THR A 40 -5.00 15.35 -2.20
CA THR A 40 -4.91 16.45 -3.18
C THR A 40 -5.81 16.20 -4.38
N ALA A 41 -6.97 16.85 -4.42
CA ALA A 41 -8.01 16.66 -5.44
C ALA A 41 -7.47 16.74 -6.87
N ASP A 42 -6.78 17.82 -7.24
CA ASP A 42 -6.27 18.00 -8.62
C ASP A 42 -5.32 16.89 -9.07
N THR A 43 -4.45 16.42 -8.16
CA THR A 43 -3.53 15.32 -8.48
C THR A 43 -4.29 14.01 -8.61
N LEU A 44 -5.29 13.78 -7.74
CA LEU A 44 -6.13 12.59 -7.79
C LEU A 44 -6.94 12.53 -9.09
N GLU A 45 -7.57 13.64 -9.49
CA GLU A 45 -8.36 13.72 -10.72
C GLU A 45 -7.51 13.52 -11.98
N ARG A 46 -6.32 14.12 -12.04
CA ARG A 46 -5.38 13.86 -13.15
C ARG A 46 -4.99 12.39 -13.23
N THR A 47 -4.73 11.75 -12.10
CA THR A 47 -4.43 10.31 -12.05
C THR A 47 -5.65 9.49 -12.48
N ALA A 48 -6.86 9.82 -12.01
CA ALA A 48 -8.09 9.14 -12.39
C ALA A 48 -8.38 9.26 -13.90
N ALA A 49 -8.23 10.46 -14.47
CA ALA A 49 -8.37 10.70 -15.91
C ALA A 49 -7.34 9.87 -16.71
N GLY A 50 -6.06 9.93 -16.33
CA GLY A 50 -5.02 9.17 -17.01
C GLY A 50 -5.24 7.65 -16.98
N ILE A 51 -5.78 7.11 -15.88
CA ILE A 51 -6.13 5.68 -15.79
C ILE A 51 -7.32 5.35 -16.70
N ARG A 52 -8.38 6.19 -16.69
CA ARG A 52 -9.54 6.03 -17.59
C ARG A 52 -9.11 6.02 -19.05
N ASP A 53 -8.33 7.00 -19.47
CA ASP A 53 -7.91 7.17 -20.86
C ASP A 53 -7.02 6.00 -21.33
N ARG A 54 -6.13 5.52 -20.45
CA ARG A 54 -5.18 4.45 -20.79
C ARG A 54 -5.82 3.07 -20.83
N TYR A 55 -6.71 2.76 -19.89
CA TYR A 55 -7.18 1.38 -19.68
C TYR A 55 -8.66 1.16 -20.00
N GLY A 56 -9.44 2.23 -20.19
CA GLY A 56 -10.87 2.14 -20.54
C GLY A 56 -11.77 1.58 -19.43
N VAL A 57 -11.31 1.61 -18.17
CA VAL A 57 -12.08 1.17 -17.00
C VAL A 57 -12.69 2.37 -16.26
N PRO A 58 -13.84 2.21 -15.58
CA PRO A 58 -14.38 3.21 -14.67
C PRO A 58 -13.41 3.52 -13.52
N VAL A 59 -13.25 4.81 -13.20
CA VAL A 59 -12.48 5.28 -12.04
C VAL A 59 -13.24 6.39 -11.33
N THR A 60 -13.56 6.17 -10.07
CA THR A 60 -14.15 7.16 -9.16
C THR A 60 -13.08 7.69 -8.23
N ALA A 61 -12.90 9.01 -8.20
CA ALA A 61 -11.97 9.68 -7.29
C ALA A 61 -12.71 10.20 -6.05
N VAL A 62 -12.17 9.92 -4.86
CA VAL A 62 -12.66 10.46 -3.59
C VAL A 62 -11.53 11.21 -2.91
N ALA A 63 -11.59 12.55 -2.94
CA ALA A 63 -10.59 13.40 -2.34
C ALA A 63 -10.77 13.49 -0.81
N GLY A 64 -9.67 13.38 -0.06
CA GLY A 64 -9.67 13.50 1.40
C GLY A 64 -8.58 12.68 2.07
N ASP A 65 -8.34 12.94 3.35
CA ASP A 65 -7.43 12.13 4.16
C ASP A 65 -8.12 10.84 4.60
N ILE A 66 -7.57 9.68 4.24
CA ILE A 66 -8.16 8.38 4.59
C ILE A 66 -8.17 8.13 6.10
N THR A 67 -7.37 8.87 6.88
CA THR A 67 -7.38 8.79 8.35
C THR A 67 -8.59 9.51 8.97
N ASP A 68 -9.33 10.31 8.18
CA ASP A 68 -10.60 10.89 8.59
C ASP A 68 -11.74 9.87 8.43
N GLN A 69 -12.54 9.69 9.49
CA GLN A 69 -13.73 8.82 9.49
C GLN A 69 -14.74 9.21 8.40
N ALA A 70 -14.97 10.49 8.17
CA ALA A 70 -15.92 10.96 7.17
C ALA A 70 -15.46 10.60 5.75
N VAL A 71 -14.16 10.73 5.49
CA VAL A 71 -13.55 10.34 4.21
C VAL A 71 -13.61 8.82 4.03
N ARG A 72 -13.30 8.03 5.07
CA ARG A 72 -13.46 6.55 5.00
C ARG A 72 -14.89 6.16 4.63
N ALA A 73 -15.89 6.80 5.24
CA ALA A 73 -17.29 6.53 4.92
C ALA A 73 -17.62 6.87 3.45
N GLN A 74 -17.10 7.98 2.92
CA GLN A 74 -17.27 8.35 1.51
C GLN A 74 -16.60 7.35 0.56
N VAL A 75 -15.37 6.92 0.88
CA VAL A 75 -14.63 5.92 0.09
C VAL A 75 -15.35 4.58 0.09
N LEU A 76 -15.78 4.09 1.26
CA LEU A 76 -16.53 2.84 1.38
C LEU A 76 -17.87 2.90 0.65
N LYS A 77 -18.58 4.04 0.71
CA LYS A 77 -19.82 4.24 -0.04
C LYS A 77 -19.59 4.23 -1.55
N ALA A 78 -18.57 4.94 -2.04
CA ALA A 78 -18.23 4.93 -3.46
C ALA A 78 -17.78 3.52 -3.94
N GLY A 79 -17.15 2.78 -3.04
CA GLY A 79 -16.68 1.41 -3.23
C GLY A 79 -17.67 0.33 -2.80
N GLU A 80 -18.96 0.65 -2.64
CA GLU A 80 -19.96 -0.35 -2.28
C GLU A 80 -19.93 -1.53 -3.27
N GLY A 81 -19.92 -2.74 -2.73
CA GLY A 81 -19.76 -3.97 -3.52
C GLY A 81 -18.32 -4.29 -3.94
N ALA A 82 -17.30 -3.54 -3.51
CA ALA A 82 -15.91 -3.80 -3.88
C ALA A 82 -15.46 -5.22 -3.53
N ASP A 83 -14.76 -5.85 -4.46
CA ASP A 83 -14.18 -7.18 -4.33
C ASP A 83 -12.72 -7.12 -3.84
N ILE A 84 -12.06 -5.99 -4.09
CA ILE A 84 -10.64 -5.77 -3.79
C ILE A 84 -10.49 -4.53 -2.90
N LEU A 85 -9.67 -4.62 -1.87
CA LEU A 85 -9.26 -3.50 -1.03
C LEU A 85 -7.73 -3.43 -0.96
N VAL A 86 -7.15 -2.30 -1.38
CA VAL A 86 -5.74 -1.99 -1.22
C VAL A 86 -5.60 -0.88 -0.17
N ASN A 87 -5.17 -1.26 1.03
CA ASN A 87 -4.90 -0.34 2.11
C ASN A 87 -3.53 0.30 1.96
N ASN A 88 -3.49 1.62 2.01
CA ASN A 88 -2.26 2.41 1.98
C ASN A 88 -2.53 3.79 2.60
N ALA A 89 -1.48 4.37 3.18
CA ALA A 89 -1.48 5.72 3.74
C ALA A 89 -0.06 6.27 3.77
N GLY A 90 0.09 7.59 3.97
CA GLY A 90 1.38 8.22 4.22
C GLY A 90 2.09 7.57 5.41
N GLY A 91 3.42 7.45 5.33
CA GLY A 91 4.23 6.96 6.46
C GLY A 91 4.45 8.06 7.51
N PRO A 92 4.74 7.67 8.77
CA PRO A 92 5.04 8.62 9.83
C PRO A 92 6.44 9.23 9.61
N PRO A 93 6.75 10.37 10.26
CA PRO A 93 8.07 11.00 10.14
C PRO A 93 9.18 10.13 10.78
N PRO A 94 10.43 10.24 10.29
CA PRO A 94 11.58 9.63 10.95
C PRO A 94 11.98 10.39 12.23
N GLY A 95 12.78 9.76 13.09
CA GLY A 95 13.28 10.32 14.34
C GLY A 95 13.93 9.25 15.23
N ILE A 96 14.29 9.61 16.46
CA ILE A 96 14.74 8.67 17.50
C ILE A 96 13.71 8.55 18.62
N TRP A 97 13.85 7.53 19.46
CA TRP A 97 12.86 7.18 20.50
C TRP A 97 12.53 8.33 21.46
N SER A 98 13.45 9.28 21.66
CA SER A 98 13.28 10.44 22.53
C SER A 98 12.60 11.64 21.84
N ASP A 99 12.44 11.62 20.52
CA ASP A 99 11.82 12.73 19.77
C ASP A 99 10.29 12.68 19.82
N TRP A 100 9.72 11.50 20.10
CA TRP A 100 8.28 11.25 19.92
C TRP A 100 7.51 11.29 21.24
N SER A 101 6.43 12.05 21.22
CA SER A 101 5.43 12.08 22.28
C SER A 101 4.43 10.92 22.13
N ARG A 102 3.60 10.70 23.17
CA ARG A 102 2.44 9.81 23.07
C ARG A 102 1.54 10.12 21.88
N GLU A 103 1.36 11.40 21.57
CA GLU A 103 0.49 11.85 20.48
C GLU A 103 1.05 11.45 19.11
N ASP A 104 2.37 11.45 18.94
CA ASP A 104 3.01 10.99 17.70
C ASP A 104 2.77 9.49 17.47
N PHE A 105 2.81 8.69 18.54
CA PHE A 105 2.43 7.28 18.48
C PHE A 105 0.95 7.09 18.12
N LEU A 106 0.04 7.85 18.73
CA LEU A 106 -1.39 7.76 18.43
C LEU A 106 -1.67 8.09 16.95
N LYS A 107 -1.06 9.14 16.40
CA LYS A 107 -1.19 9.50 14.98
C LYS A 107 -0.64 8.41 14.05
N ALA A 108 0.52 7.83 14.38
CA ALA A 108 1.10 6.74 13.59
C ALA A 108 0.24 5.47 13.62
N LEU A 109 -0.28 5.10 14.80
CA LEU A 109 -1.20 3.98 14.96
C LEU A 109 -2.50 4.21 14.20
N ASP A 110 -3.08 5.40 14.30
CA ASP A 110 -4.30 5.73 13.58
C ASP A 110 -4.11 5.63 12.05
N ALA A 111 -3.05 6.25 11.52
CA ALA A 111 -2.80 6.31 10.09
C ALA A 111 -2.37 4.98 9.46
N ASN A 112 -1.55 4.17 10.15
CA ASN A 112 -0.91 2.99 9.55
C ASN A 112 -1.36 1.66 10.14
N MET A 113 -2.28 1.67 11.11
CA MET A 113 -2.91 0.47 11.65
C MET A 113 -4.43 0.61 11.67
N LEU A 114 -4.98 1.52 12.48
CA LEU A 114 -6.41 1.57 12.77
C LEU A 114 -7.25 1.96 11.54
N THR A 115 -6.73 2.85 10.69
CA THR A 115 -7.35 3.19 9.40
C THR A 115 -7.53 1.96 8.51
N ALA A 116 -6.49 1.14 8.34
CA ALA A 116 -6.56 -0.07 7.52
C ALA A 116 -7.52 -1.10 8.12
N ILE A 117 -7.53 -1.24 9.45
CA ILE A 117 -8.48 -2.11 10.18
C ILE A 117 -9.92 -1.64 9.94
N ALA A 118 -10.19 -0.34 10.04
CA ALA A 118 -11.53 0.22 9.80
C ALA A 118 -12.00 -0.02 8.36
N MET A 119 -11.11 0.13 7.36
CA MET A 119 -11.44 -0.19 5.96
C MET A 119 -11.73 -1.69 5.76
N ILE A 120 -10.96 -2.56 6.43
CA ILE A 120 -11.22 -4.02 6.43
C ILE A 120 -12.60 -4.31 7.03
N GLN A 121 -12.91 -3.74 8.19
CA GLN A 121 -14.20 -3.90 8.86
C GLN A 121 -15.38 -3.40 8.00
N GLY A 122 -15.17 -2.36 7.20
CA GLY A 122 -16.19 -1.83 6.29
C GLY A 122 -16.40 -2.63 5.00
N ALA A 123 -15.35 -3.25 4.46
CA ALA A 123 -15.41 -3.89 3.13
C ALA A 123 -15.53 -5.42 3.17
N VAL A 124 -14.84 -6.08 4.12
CA VAL A 124 -14.71 -7.55 4.15
C VAL A 124 -16.03 -8.30 4.40
N PRO A 125 -16.97 -7.83 5.24
CA PRO A 125 -18.25 -8.53 5.43
C PRO A 125 -18.97 -8.81 4.09
N GLY A 126 -19.09 -7.81 3.22
CA GLY A 126 -19.68 -8.01 1.90
C GLY A 126 -18.88 -8.94 0.99
N MET A 127 -17.54 -8.93 1.08
CA MET A 127 -16.69 -9.89 0.35
C MET A 127 -16.98 -11.34 0.78
N MET A 128 -17.14 -11.57 2.09
CA MET A 128 -17.46 -12.87 2.66
C MET A 128 -18.84 -13.36 2.20
N GLU A 129 -19.84 -12.49 2.19
CA GLU A 129 -21.20 -12.80 1.70
C GLU A 129 -21.19 -13.23 0.23
N ARG A 130 -20.32 -12.62 -0.59
CA ARG A 130 -20.14 -12.97 -2.01
C ARG A 130 -19.21 -14.17 -2.25
N GLY A 131 -18.58 -14.71 -1.22
CA GLY A 131 -17.65 -15.83 -1.33
C GLY A 131 -16.32 -15.50 -2.03
N TRP A 132 -15.99 -14.22 -2.19
CA TRP A 132 -14.77 -13.79 -2.86
C TRP A 132 -14.32 -12.42 -2.37
N GLY A 133 -13.04 -12.29 -2.00
CA GLY A 133 -12.44 -11.01 -1.65
C GLY A 133 -10.93 -11.03 -1.63
N ARG A 134 -10.32 -9.88 -1.88
CA ARG A 134 -8.87 -9.71 -1.82
C ARG A 134 -8.52 -8.44 -1.09
N VAL A 135 -7.75 -8.56 -0.01
CA VAL A 135 -7.22 -7.42 0.73
C VAL A 135 -5.70 -7.44 0.66
N VAL A 136 -5.12 -6.33 0.24
CA VAL A 136 -3.67 -6.09 0.21
C VAL A 136 -3.36 -4.87 1.07
N ASN A 137 -2.49 -5.03 2.06
CA ASN A 137 -2.01 -3.91 2.87
C ASN A 137 -0.58 -3.54 2.45
N ILE A 138 -0.37 -2.29 2.01
CA ILE A 138 0.98 -1.75 1.77
C ILE A 138 1.58 -1.36 3.12
N THR A 139 2.49 -2.19 3.62
CA THR A 139 3.16 -1.99 4.91
C THR A 139 4.56 -1.42 4.72
N SER A 140 5.61 -2.17 5.03
CA SER A 140 7.01 -1.73 4.97
C SER A 140 7.92 -2.93 5.22
N GLN A 141 9.12 -2.98 4.61
CA GLN A 141 10.17 -3.93 5.01
C GLN A 141 10.48 -3.86 6.51
N SER A 142 10.20 -2.72 7.15
CA SER A 142 10.49 -2.46 8.55
C SER A 142 9.72 -3.36 9.53
N VAL A 143 8.67 -4.05 9.08
CA VAL A 143 7.99 -5.06 9.91
C VAL A 143 8.77 -6.37 10.01
N LYS A 144 9.68 -6.64 9.06
CA LYS A 144 10.60 -7.78 9.06
C LYS A 144 11.94 -7.41 9.71
N ALA A 145 12.50 -6.27 9.32
CA ALA A 145 13.74 -5.74 9.87
C ALA A 145 13.53 -4.28 10.30
N PRO A 146 13.24 -4.02 11.59
CA PRO A 146 12.99 -2.67 12.09
C PRO A 146 14.11 -1.69 11.73
N ILE A 147 13.71 -0.51 11.24
CA ILE A 147 14.66 0.54 10.86
C ILE A 147 14.80 1.49 12.05
N PRO A 148 16.01 1.74 12.59
CA PRO A 148 16.19 2.51 13.84
C PRO A 148 15.50 3.87 13.84
N VAL A 149 15.57 4.59 12.71
CA VAL A 149 14.99 5.94 12.59
C VAL A 149 13.48 5.95 12.33
N LEU A 150 12.81 4.79 12.28
CA LEU A 150 11.39 4.65 11.94
C LEU A 150 10.57 3.97 13.03
N GLY A 151 10.87 4.21 14.31
CA GLY A 151 10.17 3.61 15.46
C GLY A 151 8.65 3.70 15.40
N LEU A 152 8.08 4.84 14.99
CA LEU A 152 6.63 5.00 14.77
C LEU A 152 6.07 4.03 13.71
N SER A 153 6.77 3.89 12.58
CA SER A 153 6.37 2.97 11.50
C SER A 153 6.54 1.51 11.92
N ASN A 154 7.63 1.20 12.63
CA ASN A 154 7.89 -0.15 13.15
C ASN A 154 6.74 -0.58 14.06
N ALA A 155 6.34 0.25 15.01
CA ALA A 155 5.25 -0.04 15.95
C ALA A 155 3.90 -0.19 15.24
N ALA A 156 3.48 0.82 14.47
CA ALA A 156 2.15 0.83 13.86
C ALA A 156 1.98 -0.29 12.82
N ARG A 157 2.96 -0.46 11.91
CA ARG A 157 2.83 -1.46 10.84
C ARG A 157 2.99 -2.88 11.36
N ALA A 158 3.78 -3.12 12.41
CA ALA A 158 3.82 -4.42 13.08
C ALA A 158 2.48 -4.74 13.77
N GLY A 159 1.83 -3.75 14.39
CA GLY A 159 0.49 -3.89 14.95
C GLY A 159 -0.55 -4.31 13.91
N LEU A 160 -0.56 -3.66 12.74
CA LEU A 160 -1.40 -4.07 11.61
C LEU A 160 -1.06 -5.49 11.13
N THR A 161 0.22 -5.82 10.99
CA THR A 161 0.66 -7.17 10.59
C THR A 161 0.17 -8.23 11.58
N GLY A 162 0.19 -7.97 12.88
CA GLY A 162 -0.34 -8.84 13.91
C GLY A 162 -1.86 -9.05 13.78
N PHE A 163 -2.63 -7.98 13.58
CA PHE A 163 -4.07 -8.06 13.31
C PHE A 163 -4.38 -8.92 12.09
N VAL A 164 -3.70 -8.66 10.97
CA VAL A 164 -3.89 -9.39 9.71
C VAL A 164 -3.58 -10.87 9.86
N ALA A 165 -2.58 -11.25 10.64
CA ALA A 165 -2.23 -12.66 10.87
C ALA A 165 -3.41 -13.45 11.47
N GLY A 166 -4.13 -12.88 12.44
CA GLY A 166 -5.32 -13.51 13.01
C GLY A 166 -6.53 -13.47 12.07
N THR A 167 -6.91 -12.27 11.63
CA THR A 167 -8.15 -12.05 10.87
C THR A 167 -8.14 -12.75 9.51
N SER A 168 -6.99 -12.82 8.83
CA SER A 168 -6.88 -13.53 7.54
C SER A 168 -7.34 -14.99 7.62
N ARG A 169 -7.08 -15.68 8.73
CA ARG A 169 -7.47 -17.08 8.96
C ARG A 169 -8.97 -17.23 9.25
N GLN A 170 -9.57 -16.22 9.88
CA GLN A 170 -11.00 -16.22 10.20
C GLN A 170 -11.88 -16.05 8.96
N VAL A 171 -11.39 -15.35 7.94
CA VAL A 171 -12.16 -15.05 6.72
C VAL A 171 -11.84 -15.96 5.53
N ALA A 172 -10.75 -16.74 5.63
CA ALA A 172 -10.25 -17.59 4.55
C ALA A 172 -11.27 -18.61 4.04
N GLU A 173 -12.03 -19.25 4.94
CA GLU A 173 -13.06 -20.22 4.57
C GLU A 173 -14.22 -19.61 3.76
N LYS A 174 -14.34 -18.27 3.75
CA LYS A 174 -15.33 -17.52 2.95
C LYS A 174 -14.77 -17.02 1.62
N GLY A 175 -13.62 -17.54 1.18
CA GLY A 175 -13.00 -17.17 -0.11
C GLY A 175 -12.28 -15.81 -0.11
N VAL A 176 -12.04 -15.23 1.07
CA VAL A 176 -11.35 -13.94 1.22
C VAL A 176 -9.90 -14.15 1.65
N THR A 177 -8.95 -13.52 0.95
CA THR A 177 -7.54 -13.52 1.35
C THR A 177 -7.12 -12.13 1.82
N ILE A 178 -6.35 -12.05 2.90
CA ILE A 178 -5.73 -10.80 3.38
C ILE A 178 -4.22 -11.01 3.45
N ASN A 179 -3.47 -10.21 2.71
CA ASN A 179 -2.01 -10.28 2.64
C ASN A 179 -1.37 -8.89 2.78
N ASN A 180 -0.10 -8.86 3.13
CA ASN A 180 0.69 -7.64 3.26
C ASN A 180 1.80 -7.62 2.20
N MET A 181 2.04 -6.45 1.61
CA MET A 181 3.17 -6.19 0.74
C MET A 181 4.12 -5.22 1.44
N LEU A 182 5.37 -5.66 1.56
CA LEU A 182 6.41 -5.00 2.35
C LEU A 182 7.42 -4.39 1.38
N PRO A 183 7.25 -3.12 0.98
CA PRO A 183 8.22 -2.47 0.11
C PRO A 183 9.54 -2.22 0.85
N GLY A 184 10.65 -2.50 0.17
CA GLY A 184 11.90 -1.79 0.38
C GLY A 184 11.90 -0.43 -0.33
N ILE A 185 13.06 0.04 -0.78
CA ILE A 185 13.13 1.31 -1.50
C ILE A 185 12.60 1.17 -2.94
N HIS A 186 11.65 2.04 -3.31
CA HIS A 186 11.07 2.11 -4.64
C HIS A 186 11.14 3.54 -5.18
N ALA A 187 11.39 3.67 -6.49
CA ALA A 187 11.49 4.91 -7.25
C ALA A 187 10.13 5.64 -7.27
N THR A 188 9.91 6.43 -6.22
CA THR A 188 8.71 7.25 -6.00
C THR A 188 9.16 8.66 -5.64
N ASP A 189 8.28 9.65 -5.75
CA ASP A 189 8.55 11.02 -5.28
C ASP A 189 9.13 11.03 -3.85
N ARG A 190 8.67 10.11 -2.99
CA ARG A 190 9.16 9.96 -1.61
C ARG A 190 10.62 9.53 -1.55
N ALA A 191 11.05 8.60 -2.40
CA ALA A 191 12.46 8.21 -2.49
C ALA A 191 13.30 9.37 -3.04
N GLY A 192 12.81 10.08 -4.06
CA GLY A 192 13.47 11.28 -4.58
C GLY A 192 13.68 12.36 -3.49
N SER A 193 12.68 12.60 -2.64
CA SER A 193 12.84 13.52 -1.49
C SER A 193 13.87 13.04 -0.46
N LEU A 194 13.99 11.72 -0.24
CA LEU A 194 15.00 11.16 0.67
C LEU A 194 16.40 11.32 0.10
N ASP A 195 16.57 11.10 -1.20
CA ASP A 195 17.86 11.24 -1.87
C ASP A 195 18.28 12.71 -1.99
N SER A 196 17.31 13.61 -2.20
CA SER A 196 17.56 15.07 -2.15
C SER A 196 18.07 15.50 -0.77
N LYS A 197 17.45 15.01 0.32
CA LYS A 197 17.90 15.31 1.68
C LYS A 197 19.33 14.81 1.93
N VAL A 198 19.67 13.60 1.48
CA VAL A 198 21.04 13.06 1.60
C VAL A 198 22.04 13.85 0.77
N SER A 199 21.64 14.28 -0.43
CA SER A 199 22.42 15.15 -1.30
C SER A 199 22.77 16.45 -0.60
N ASP A 200 21.79 17.13 0.01
CA ASP A 200 21.98 18.37 0.77
C ASP A 200 22.88 18.18 1.99
N GLU A 201 22.66 17.11 2.78
CA GLU A 201 23.42 16.83 4.01
C GLU A 201 24.88 16.43 3.75
N GLN A 202 25.17 15.78 2.63
CA GLN A 202 26.50 15.24 2.32
C GLN A 202 27.26 16.03 1.24
N GLY A 203 26.64 17.04 0.63
CA GLY A 203 27.25 17.85 -0.44
C GLY A 203 27.56 17.06 -1.71
N ILE A 204 26.72 16.06 -2.04
CA ILE A 204 26.84 15.23 -3.25
C ILE A 204 25.65 15.47 -4.19
N THR A 205 25.70 14.98 -5.43
CA THR A 205 24.54 15.06 -6.35
C THR A 205 23.42 14.10 -5.93
N VAL A 206 22.18 14.38 -6.35
CA VAL A 206 21.03 13.48 -6.10
C VAL A 206 21.25 12.13 -6.77
N GLU A 207 21.81 12.14 -7.99
CA GLU A 207 22.16 10.94 -8.74
C GLU A 207 23.20 10.10 -7.99
N GLU A 208 24.19 10.74 -7.37
CA GLU A 208 25.18 10.05 -6.55
C GLU A 208 24.58 9.50 -5.25
N ALA A 209 23.71 10.26 -4.57
CA ALA A 209 22.99 9.77 -3.40
C ALA A 209 22.14 8.54 -3.73
N GLN A 210 21.42 8.58 -4.85
CA GLN A 210 20.63 7.46 -5.36
C GLN A 210 21.52 6.27 -5.71
N ALA A 211 22.62 6.48 -6.44
CA ALA A 211 23.56 5.41 -6.82
C ALA A 211 24.18 4.74 -5.59
N ARG A 212 24.57 5.52 -4.58
CA ARG A 212 25.10 5.00 -3.30
C ARG A 212 24.07 4.14 -2.58
N ARG A 213 22.82 4.58 -2.49
CA ARG A 213 21.75 3.78 -1.87
C ARG A 213 21.42 2.54 -2.68
N ALA A 214 21.33 2.64 -4.01
CA ALA A 214 21.11 1.50 -4.88
C ALA A 214 22.21 0.44 -4.72
N ALA A 215 23.46 0.87 -4.52
CA ALA A 215 24.58 -0.01 -4.24
C ALA A 215 24.45 -0.78 -2.92
N THR A 216 23.63 -0.36 -1.96
CA THR A 216 23.40 -1.15 -0.72
C THR A 216 22.38 -2.28 -0.91
N ILE A 217 21.72 -2.35 -2.07
CA ILE A 217 20.69 -3.34 -2.39
C ILE A 217 21.34 -4.43 -3.25
N PRO A 218 21.16 -5.74 -2.98
CA PRO A 218 21.71 -6.79 -3.83
C PRO A 218 21.29 -6.69 -5.30
N ALA A 219 20.05 -6.31 -5.58
CA ALA A 219 19.55 -6.05 -6.93
C ALA A 219 20.15 -4.80 -7.61
N ARG A 220 20.92 -3.96 -6.89
CA ARG A 220 21.62 -2.76 -7.38
C ARG A 220 20.74 -1.70 -8.03
N ARG A 221 19.45 -1.68 -7.70
CA ARG A 221 18.47 -0.71 -8.19
C ARG A 221 17.35 -0.51 -7.18
N TYR A 222 16.60 0.58 -7.34
CA TYR A 222 15.31 0.71 -6.66
C TYR A 222 14.27 -0.18 -7.31
N GLY A 223 13.29 -0.60 -6.51
CA GLY A 223 12.04 -1.11 -7.05
C GLY A 223 11.27 -0.02 -7.81
N THR A 224 10.30 -0.40 -8.61
CA THR A 224 9.47 0.45 -9.43
C THR A 224 8.01 0.36 -8.97
N PRO A 225 7.21 1.43 -9.05
CA PRO A 225 5.78 1.35 -8.79
C PRO A 225 5.09 0.28 -9.65
N GLU A 226 5.59 0.04 -10.87
CA GLU A 226 5.06 -0.93 -11.82
C GLU A 226 5.27 -2.37 -11.35
N GLU A 227 6.49 -2.74 -10.92
CA GLU A 227 6.74 -4.10 -10.41
C GLU A 227 5.99 -4.36 -9.09
N PHE A 228 5.86 -3.33 -8.25
CA PHE A 228 5.05 -3.41 -7.05
C PHE A 228 3.56 -3.58 -7.40
N GLY A 229 3.04 -2.80 -8.35
CA GLY A 229 1.66 -2.92 -8.83
C GLY A 229 1.36 -4.30 -9.41
N ALA A 230 2.27 -4.87 -10.19
CA ALA A 230 2.12 -6.21 -10.77
C ALA A 230 1.96 -7.30 -9.69
N MET A 231 2.74 -7.23 -8.61
CA MET A 231 2.59 -8.15 -7.48
C MET A 231 1.27 -7.95 -6.75
N CYS A 232 0.81 -6.70 -6.59
CA CYS A 232 -0.50 -6.41 -6.01
C CYS A 232 -1.63 -7.03 -6.86
N ALA A 233 -1.60 -6.84 -8.17
CA ALA A 233 -2.59 -7.43 -9.08
C ALA A 233 -2.56 -8.97 -9.04
N PHE A 234 -1.38 -9.58 -8.95
CA PHE A 234 -1.26 -11.03 -8.77
C PHE A 234 -1.90 -11.52 -7.47
N LEU A 235 -1.65 -10.84 -6.33
CA LEU A 235 -2.31 -11.17 -5.07
C LEU A 235 -3.82 -10.99 -5.13
N CYS A 236 -4.31 -10.07 -5.95
CA CYS A 236 -5.73 -9.87 -6.17
C CYS A 236 -6.34 -10.87 -7.17
N SER A 237 -5.55 -11.71 -7.81
CA SER A 237 -6.04 -12.62 -8.86
C SER A 237 -6.78 -13.85 -8.32
N VAL A 238 -7.39 -14.61 -9.24
CA VAL A 238 -7.94 -15.94 -8.93
C VAL A 238 -6.86 -16.96 -8.58
N HIS A 239 -5.62 -16.75 -9.02
CA HIS A 239 -4.49 -17.66 -8.82
C HIS A 239 -3.91 -17.60 -7.40
N ALA A 240 -4.23 -16.54 -6.64
CA ALA A 240 -3.71 -16.29 -5.30
C ALA A 240 -4.64 -16.73 -4.17
N GLY A 241 -5.70 -17.49 -4.46
CA GLY A 241 -6.71 -17.89 -3.46
C GLY A 241 -6.18 -18.72 -2.29
N PHE A 242 -4.99 -19.32 -2.42
CA PHE A 242 -4.32 -20.10 -1.37
C PHE A 242 -3.20 -19.33 -0.64
N ILE A 243 -3.00 -18.06 -0.99
CA ILE A 243 -2.02 -17.17 -0.33
C ILE A 243 -2.77 -16.37 0.73
N VAL A 244 -2.67 -16.78 1.99
CA VAL A 244 -3.43 -16.19 3.11
C VAL A 244 -2.49 -15.74 4.23
N GLY A 245 -2.64 -14.50 4.68
CA GLY A 245 -1.91 -13.95 5.83
C GLY A 245 -0.41 -13.80 5.60
N GLN A 246 0.03 -13.71 4.34
CA GLN A 246 1.44 -13.66 3.99
C GLN A 246 1.97 -12.22 4.02
N ASN A 247 3.26 -12.11 4.35
CA ASN A 247 4.02 -10.86 4.29
C ASN A 247 5.05 -10.99 3.17
N ILE A 248 4.72 -10.45 2.00
CA ILE A 248 5.56 -10.58 0.80
C ILE A 248 6.51 -9.40 0.74
N LEU A 249 7.80 -9.69 0.79
CA LEU A 249 8.88 -8.72 0.78
C LEU A 249 9.30 -8.40 -0.66
N LEU A 250 9.28 -7.12 -1.01
CA LEU A 250 9.70 -6.61 -2.31
C LEU A 250 10.80 -5.57 -2.08
N ASP A 251 12.05 -6.02 -1.89
CA ASP A 251 13.13 -5.14 -1.45
C ASP A 251 14.47 -5.36 -2.19
N GLY A 252 14.45 -6.15 -3.27
CA GLY A 252 15.66 -6.47 -4.03
C GLY A 252 16.72 -7.24 -3.23
N GLY A 253 16.32 -7.92 -2.14
CA GLY A 253 17.19 -8.69 -1.26
C GLY A 253 17.87 -7.84 -0.17
N ALA A 254 17.48 -6.58 0.02
CA ALA A 254 18.12 -5.69 0.99
C ALA A 254 18.05 -6.23 2.43
N THR A 255 16.95 -6.89 2.79
CA THR A 255 16.79 -7.57 4.08
C THR A 255 17.44 -8.94 4.02
N ASN A 256 18.50 -9.13 4.80
CA ASN A 256 19.14 -10.44 4.97
C ASN A 256 18.45 -11.22 6.09
N ALA A 257 17.36 -11.92 5.76
CA ALA A 257 16.62 -12.76 6.70
C ALA A 257 16.11 -14.03 6.02
N THR A 258 16.38 -15.20 6.62
CA THR A 258 15.89 -16.50 6.15
C THR A 258 14.53 -16.88 6.78
N ILE A 259 14.25 -16.38 7.99
CA ILE A 259 13.01 -16.62 8.76
C ILE A 259 12.41 -15.30 9.24
#